data_AF-A0A8B7IT16-F1
#
_entry.id   AF-A0A8B7IT16-F1
#
_cell.length_a   1.000
_cell.length_b   1.000
_cell.length_c   1.000
_cell.angle_alpha   90.00
_cell.angle_beta   90.00
_cell.angle_gamma   90.00
#
_symmetry.space_group_name_H-M   'P 1'
#
loop_
_entity.id
_entity.type
_entity.pdbx_description
1 polymer ?
#
loop_
_entity_poly.entity_id
_entity_poly.type
_entity_poly.pdbx_seq_one_letter_code
_entity_poly.pdbx_strand_id
1 'polypeptide(L)'
;WMEEFKNKMLPATDARYQVVERVVGHLSESNKDIPQVSEQKWVIHVVEEPGVNAFVLPNGQVFVFTGLLNAVSDIHQLSFILGHEIAHAVLEHA
;
A
#
# COMPACT_ATOMS: atom_id res chain seq x y z
N TRP A 1 12.93 7.24 0.27
CA TRP A 1 11.54 7.06 -0.17
C TRP A 1 10.82 8.36 -0.51
N MET A 2 10.39 9.22 0.44
CA MET A 2 9.64 10.44 0.08
C MET A 2 10.40 11.40 -0.85
N GLU A 3 11.67 11.71 -0.52
CA GLU A 3 12.50 12.58 -1.36
C GLU A 3 12.85 11.92 -2.70
N GLU A 4 13.17 10.62 -2.64
CA GLU A 4 13.56 9.81 -3.80
C GLU A 4 12.43 9.69 -4.84
N PHE A 5 11.20 9.50 -4.39
CA PHE A 5 10.03 9.30 -5.27
C PHE A 5 9.19 10.56 -5.46
N LYS A 6 9.59 11.70 -4.90
CA LYS A 6 8.82 12.95 -4.88
C LYS A 6 8.20 13.34 -6.22
N ASN A 7 8.95 13.18 -7.31
CA ASN A 7 8.52 13.57 -8.67
C ASN A 7 7.84 12.45 -9.44
N LYS A 8 7.64 11.29 -8.82
CA LYS A 8 7.05 10.08 -9.43
C LYS A 8 5.75 9.63 -8.73
N MET A 9 5.31 10.36 -7.71
CA MET A 9 4.08 10.02 -7.00
C MET A 9 2.86 10.42 -7.83
N LEU A 10 1.95 9.47 -8.00
CA LEU A 10 0.66 9.74 -8.62
C LEU A 10 -0.21 10.58 -7.66
N PRO A 11 -1.00 11.54 -8.18
CA PRO A 11 -1.92 12.31 -7.37
C PRO A 11 -3.08 11.43 -6.86
N ALA A 12 -3.71 11.84 -5.75
CA ALA A 12 -4.85 11.14 -5.18
C ALA A 12 -6.08 11.03 -6.11
N THR A 13 -6.12 11.86 -7.16
CA THR A 13 -7.15 11.81 -8.20
C THR A 13 -6.93 10.72 -9.25
N ASP A 14 -5.75 10.09 -9.29
CA ASP A 14 -5.46 8.99 -10.21
C ASP A 14 -6.24 7.73 -9.83
N ALA A 15 -6.84 7.06 -10.81
CA ALA A 15 -7.62 5.85 -10.56
C ALA A 15 -6.80 4.73 -9.89
N ARG A 16 -5.51 4.61 -10.21
CA ARG A 16 -4.60 3.63 -9.61
C ARG A 16 -4.40 3.92 -8.13
N TYR A 17 -4.25 5.20 -7.77
CA TYR A 17 -4.19 5.63 -6.37
C TYR A 17 -5.47 5.23 -5.63
N GLN A 18 -6.63 5.57 -6.19
CA GLN A 18 -7.93 5.30 -5.57
C GLN A 18 -8.19 3.79 -5.38
N VAL A 19 -7.71 2.95 -6.29
CA VAL A 19 -7.78 1.50 -6.14
C VAL A 19 -6.96 1.04 -4.93
N VAL A 20 -5.69 1.48 -4.82
CA VAL A 20 -4.83 1.12 -3.69
C VAL A 20 -5.41 1.64 -2.38
N GLU A 21 -5.88 2.88 -2.34
CA GLU A 21 -6.53 3.48 -1.17
C GLU A 21 -7.74 2.66 -0.71
N ARG A 22 -8.60 2.22 -1.64
CA ARG A 22 -9.76 1.38 -1.31
C ARG A 22 -9.36 0.02 -0.77
N VAL A 23 -8.31 -0.60 -1.32
CA VAL A 23 -7.82 -1.89 -0.83
C VAL A 23 -7.25 -1.76 0.57
N VAL A 24 -6.39 -0.78 0.81
CA VAL A 24 -5.80 -0.52 2.13
C VAL A 24 -6.91 -0.20 3.14
N GLY A 25 -7.90 0.62 2.76
CA GLY A 25 -9.06 0.91 3.61
C GLY A 25 -9.89 -0.33 3.93
N HIS A 26 -10.13 -1.20 2.95
CA HIS A 26 -10.84 -2.45 3.17
C HIS A 26 -10.08 -3.41 4.09
N LEU A 27 -8.75 -3.53 3.91
CA LEU A 27 -7.89 -4.34 4.77
C LEU A 27 -7.87 -3.79 6.21
N SER A 28 -7.77 -2.48 6.37
CA SER A 28 -7.78 -1.83 7.68
C SER A 28 -9.11 -2.06 8.41
N GLU A 29 -10.25 -1.90 7.73
CA GLU A 29 -11.57 -2.12 8.31
C GLU A 29 -11.80 -3.60 8.66
N SER A 30 -11.32 -4.51 7.81
CA SER A 30 -11.49 -5.96 8.01
C SER A 30 -10.64 -6.52 9.16
N ASN A 31 -9.60 -5.80 9.59
CA ASN A 31 -8.69 -6.17 10.68
C ASN A 31 -8.75 -5.17 11.84
N LYS A 32 -9.87 -4.45 11.99
CA LYS A 32 -9.99 -3.37 12.99
C LYS A 32 -9.90 -3.84 14.44
N ASP A 33 -10.07 -5.13 14.68
CA ASP A 33 -9.88 -5.80 15.97
C ASP A 33 -8.41 -5.90 16.39
N ILE A 34 -7.47 -5.63 15.48
CA ILE A 34 -6.02 -5.56 15.75
C ILE A 34 -5.64 -4.08 15.99
N PRO A 35 -5.26 -3.67 17.23
CA PRO A 35 -4.94 -2.27 17.53
C PRO A 35 -3.84 -1.68 16.66
N GLN A 36 -2.81 -2.47 16.35
CA GLN A 36 -1.71 -2.08 15.47
C GLN A 36 -2.16 -1.79 14.03
N VAL A 37 -3.36 -2.22 13.63
CA VAL A 37 -3.94 -1.90 12.33
C VAL A 37 -4.95 -0.75 12.46
N SER A 38 -5.83 -0.78 13.45
CA SER A 38 -6.91 0.20 13.59
C SER A 38 -6.47 1.57 14.11
N GLU A 39 -5.42 1.62 14.93
CA GLU A 39 -4.85 2.87 15.44
C GLU A 39 -3.79 3.45 14.49
N GLN A 40 -3.35 2.66 13.50
CA GLN A 40 -2.33 3.07 12.54
C GLN A 40 -2.91 4.03 11.50
N LYS A 41 -2.20 5.13 11.27
CA LYS A 41 -2.49 6.04 10.16
C LYS A 41 -1.84 5.51 8.88
N TRP A 42 -2.64 4.95 7.99
CA TRP A 42 -2.20 4.50 6.67
C TRP A 42 -2.08 5.68 5.70
N VAL A 43 -0.90 5.85 5.11
CA VAL A 43 -0.64 6.87 4.08
C VAL A 43 -0.21 6.19 2.79
N ILE A 44 -1.03 6.31 1.75
CA ILE A 44 -0.78 5.66 0.47
C ILE A 44 0.10 6.53 -0.43
N HIS A 45 1.10 5.89 -1.04
CA HIS A 45 1.93 6.43 -2.11
C HIS A 45 1.95 5.44 -3.27
N VAL A 46 1.39 5.83 -4.42
CA VAL A 46 1.57 5.09 -5.66
C VAL A 46 2.67 5.75 -6.47
N VAL A 47 3.71 4.99 -6.79
CA VAL A 47 4.92 5.49 -7.45
C VAL A 47 4.94 4.99 -8.89
N GLU A 48 5.12 5.91 -9.83
CA GLU A 48 5.30 5.61 -11.25
C GLU A 48 6.68 5.01 -11.51
N GLU A 49 6.79 3.71 -11.25
CA GLU A 49 7.99 2.88 -11.42
C GLU A 49 7.60 1.53 -12.06
N PRO A 50 8.35 1.05 -13.06
CA PRO A 50 8.03 -0.19 -13.77
C PRO A 50 8.32 -1.46 -12.95
N GLY A 51 9.02 -1.36 -11.82
CA GLY A 51 9.33 -2.50 -10.96
C GLY A 51 8.06 -3.11 -10.34
N VAL A 52 8.03 -4.44 -10.23
CA VAL A 52 6.97 -5.17 -9.53
C VAL A 52 7.29 -5.18 -8.05
N ASN A 53 6.85 -4.15 -7.32
CA ASN A 53 7.16 -4.00 -5.90
C ASN A 53 6.06 -3.26 -5.12
N ALA A 54 5.93 -3.61 -3.85
CA ALA A 54 5.25 -2.85 -2.82
C ALA A 54 5.93 -3.09 -1.47
N PHE A 55 5.87 -2.10 -0.58
CA PHE A 55 6.39 -2.25 0.78
C PHE A 55 5.67 -1.28 1.73
N VAL A 56 5.68 -1.61 3.01
CA VAL A 56 5.04 -0.82 4.06
C VAL A 56 6.07 -0.52 5.14
N LEU A 57 6.19 0.76 5.50
CA LEU A 57 7.07 1.19 6.59
C LEU A 57 6.36 1.03 7.94
N PRO A 58 7.09 0.81 9.05
CA PRO A 58 6.50 0.68 10.40
C PRO A 58 5.60 1.84 10.81
N ASN A 59 5.80 3.03 10.22
CA ASN A 59 4.97 4.21 10.50
C ASN A 59 3.70 4.32 9.63
N GLY A 60 3.30 3.26 8.93
CA GLY A 60 2.06 3.18 8.14
C GLY A 60 2.13 3.81 6.75
N GLN A 61 3.32 4.19 6.26
CA GLN A 61 3.48 4.62 4.87
C GLN A 61 3.51 3.39 3.95
N VAL A 62 2.58 3.35 3.01
CA VAL A 62 2.41 2.28 2.03
C VAL A 62 2.93 2.76 0.68
N PHE A 63 3.90 2.05 0.10
CA PHE A 63 4.43 2.34 -1.23
C PHE A 63 4.05 1.23 -2.20
N VAL A 64 3.46 1.59 -3.34
CA VAL A 64 3.05 0.63 -4.39
C VAL A 64 3.55 1.12 -5.74
N PHE A 65 4.29 0.28 -6.47
CA PHE A 65 4.80 0.65 -7.79
C PHE A 65 3.77 0.33 -8.88
N THR A 66 3.69 1.16 -9.91
CA THR A 66 2.78 0.91 -11.05
C THR A 66 3.10 -0.39 -11.78
N GLY A 67 4.35 -0.83 -11.78
CA GLY A 67 4.75 -2.16 -12.26
C GLY A 67 4.04 -3.30 -11.54
N LEU A 68 3.83 -3.21 -10.22
CA LEU A 68 3.04 -4.19 -9.48
C LEU A 68 1.58 -4.16 -9.90
N LEU A 69 0.99 -2.97 -10.03
CA LEU A 69 -0.41 -2.81 -10.45
C LEU A 69 -0.67 -3.38 -11.84
N ASN A 70 0.32 -3.33 -12.73
CA ASN A 70 0.24 -3.93 -14.07
C ASN A 70 0.43 -5.45 -14.06
N ALA A 71 1.08 -6.00 -13.03
CA ALA A 71 1.36 -7.44 -12.92
C ALA A 71 0.20 -8.23 -12.28
N VAL A 72 -0.55 -7.60 -11.38
CA VAL A 72 -1.72 -8.24 -10.76
C VAL A 72 -2.89 -8.30 -11.73
N SER A 73 -3.62 -9.42 -11.72
CA SER A 73 -4.76 -9.64 -12.64
C SER A 73 -6.08 -9.09 -12.09
N ASP A 74 -6.20 -8.96 -10.77
CA ASP A 74 -7.41 -8.53 -10.09
C ASP A 74 -7.12 -7.92 -8.71
N ILE A 75 -8.19 -7.45 -8.07
CA ILE A 75 -8.16 -6.81 -6.76
C ILE A 75 -7.81 -7.79 -5.63
N HIS A 76 -8.05 -9.08 -5.80
CA HIS A 76 -7.78 -10.10 -4.79
C HIS A 76 -6.27 -10.34 -4.67
N GLN A 77 -5.57 -10.40 -5.80
CA GLN A 77 -4.11 -10.49 -5.83
C GLN A 77 -3.46 -9.24 -5.21
N LEU A 78 -3.97 -8.05 -5.53
CA LEU A 78 -3.49 -6.82 -4.90
C LEU A 78 -3.72 -6.84 -3.38
N SER A 79 -4.92 -7.24 -2.94
CA SER A 79 -5.26 -7.35 -1.52
C SER A 79 -4.35 -8.33 -0.78
N PHE A 80 -4.01 -9.47 -1.41
CA PHE A 80 -3.11 -10.46 -0.82
C PHE A 80 -1.71 -9.85 -0.56
N ILE A 81 -1.14 -9.17 -1.56
CA ILE A 81 0.19 -8.58 -1.44
C ILE A 81 0.20 -7.45 -0.42
N LEU A 82 -0.77 -6.53 -0.47
CA LEU A 82 -0.83 -5.42 0.49
C LEU A 82 -1.12 -5.92 1.92
N GLY A 83 -1.93 -6.96 2.08
CA GLY A 83 -2.16 -7.60 3.38
C GLY A 83 -0.88 -8.24 3.94
N HIS A 84 -0.09 -8.90 3.09
CA HIS A 84 1.22 -9.46 3.45
C HIS A 84 2.18 -8.38 3.96
N GLU A 85 2.31 -7.27 3.24
CA GLU A 85 3.20 -6.17 3.63
C GLU A 85 2.72 -5.44 4.90
N ILE A 86 1.40 -5.22 5.05
CA ILE A 86 0.83 -4.65 6.28
C ILE A 86 1.13 -5.55 7.49
N ALA A 87 1.00 -6.87 7.35
CA ALA A 87 1.33 -7.81 8.41
C ALA A 87 2.83 -7.76 8.78
N HIS A 88 3.72 -7.64 7.80
CA HIS A 88 5.15 -7.44 8.06
C HIS A 88 5.45 -6.17 8.86
N ALA A 89 4.81 -5.05 8.52
CA ALA A 89 4.97 -3.79 9.25
C ALA A 89 4.42 -3.86 10.67
N VAL A 90 3.23 -4.46 10.85
CA VAL A 90 2.56 -4.60 12.14
C VAL A 90 3.31 -5.53 13.10
N LEU A 91 3.95 -6.58 12.57
CA LEU A 91 4.72 -7.55 13.36
C LEU A 91 6.20 -7.16 13.51
N GLU A 92 6.59 -5.97 13.08
CA GLU A 92 7.96 -5.44 13.19
C GLU A 92 9.03 -6.34 12.54
N HIS A 93 8.68 -6.97 11.40
CA HIS A 93 9.62 -7.75 10.60
C HIS A 93 10.32 -6.94 9.50
N ALA A 94 10.08 -5.62 9.46
CA ALA A 94 10.50 -4.69 8.41
C ALA A 94 11.84 -4.00 8.72
#